data_AF-N1JNS1-F1
#
_entry.id   AF-N1JNS1-F1
#
_cell.length_a   1.000
_cell.length_b   1.000
_cell.length_c   1.000
_cell.angle_alpha   90.00
_cell.angle_beta   90.00
_cell.angle_gamma   90.00
#
_symmetry.space_group_name_H-M   'P 1'
#
loop_
_entity.id
_entity.type
_entity.pdbx_description
1 polymer ?
#
loop_
_entity_poly.entity_id
_entity_poly.type
_entity_poly.pdbx_seq_one_letter_code
_entity_poly.pdbx_strand_id
1 'polypeptide(L)'
;MLSRLSLLSILFGLFISESAASFACPSGNIFQDNEVEPRANEIYSQGINLDTERGQRSNYQGITFLGSRNSDYFAFEAPFSRPDISDRTYKINVQYPSRRFDLIEMTQRSSTKLESTCDNYYGYEV
;
A
#
# COMPACT_ATOMS: atom_id res chain seq x y z
N MET A 1 12.51 -61.74 -6.27
CA MET A 1 13.33 -60.54 -6.01
C MET A 1 12.38 -59.35 -5.86
N LEU A 2 12.06 -58.98 -4.62
CA LEU A 2 11.27 -57.78 -4.32
C LEU A 2 12.19 -56.56 -4.44
N SER A 3 12.00 -55.75 -5.48
CA SER A 3 12.75 -54.51 -5.66
C SER A 3 12.17 -53.44 -4.73
N ARG A 4 12.87 -53.20 -3.63
CA ARG A 4 12.67 -52.09 -2.70
C ARG A 4 13.24 -50.81 -3.30
N LEU A 5 12.46 -50.06 -4.08
CA LEU A 5 12.89 -48.74 -4.56
C LEU A 5 11.66 -47.89 -4.93
N SER A 6 10.84 -47.50 -3.94
CA SER A 6 9.99 -46.30 -4.09
C SER A 6 9.38 -45.78 -2.78
N LEU A 7 10.06 -45.97 -1.65
CA LEU A 7 9.77 -45.25 -0.40
C LEU A 7 10.86 -44.19 -0.25
N LEU A 8 10.74 -43.05 -0.92
CA LEU A 8 11.40 -41.78 -0.54
C LEU A 8 10.96 -40.67 -1.52
N SER A 9 9.82 -40.05 -1.26
CA SER A 9 9.51 -38.69 -1.72
C SER A 9 8.79 -38.06 -0.54
N ILE A 10 9.52 -37.60 0.48
CA ILE A 10 10.03 -36.22 0.55
C ILE A 10 8.79 -35.31 0.39
N LEU A 11 7.92 -35.16 1.40
CA LEU A 11 8.16 -34.41 2.63
C LEU A 11 8.88 -33.07 2.42
N PHE A 12 8.62 -32.41 1.28
CA PHE A 12 8.83 -30.96 1.11
C PHE A 12 7.55 -30.40 0.48
N GLY A 13 6.47 -30.44 1.27
CA GLY A 13 5.35 -29.53 1.06
C GLY A 13 5.90 -28.14 1.33
N LEU A 14 6.20 -27.44 0.23
CA LEU A 14 6.72 -26.10 0.14
C LEU A 14 6.00 -25.19 1.16
N PHE A 15 6.65 -24.92 2.29
CA PHE A 15 6.47 -23.64 2.95
C PHE A 15 7.10 -22.63 2.00
N ILE A 16 6.29 -22.15 1.05
CA ILE A 16 6.60 -20.94 0.32
C ILE A 16 6.51 -19.88 1.41
N SER A 17 7.65 -19.56 2.03
CA SER A 17 7.80 -18.35 2.82
C SER A 17 7.65 -17.20 1.85
N GLU A 18 6.41 -16.85 1.52
CA GLU A 18 6.09 -15.59 0.88
C GLU A 18 6.56 -14.53 1.88
N SER A 19 7.69 -13.89 1.56
CA SER A 19 8.13 -12.71 2.28
C SER A 19 7.01 -11.68 2.17
N ALA A 20 6.19 -11.57 3.21
CA ALA A 20 5.16 -10.55 3.26
C ALA A 20 5.87 -9.21 3.46
N ALA A 21 5.83 -8.37 2.42
CA ALA A 21 6.19 -6.97 2.60
C ALA A 21 5.20 -6.35 3.58
N SER A 22 5.67 -5.41 4.39
CA SER A 22 4.83 -4.73 5.36
C SER A 22 5.27 -3.28 5.55
N PHE A 23 4.34 -2.45 6.01
CA PHE A 23 4.53 -1.03 6.23
C PHE A 23 4.58 -0.77 7.74
N ALA A 24 5.73 -0.34 8.23
CA ALA A 24 5.90 0.12 9.62
C ALA A 24 5.67 1.62 9.69
N CYS A 25 4.61 2.04 10.35
CA CYS A 25 4.35 3.47 10.57
C CYS A 25 5.04 3.96 11.86
N PRO A 26 5.40 5.26 11.95
CA PRO A 26 6.04 5.83 13.14
C PRO A 26 5.30 5.62 14.47
N SER A 27 3.98 5.43 14.45
CA SER A 27 3.22 5.02 15.66
C SER A 27 3.49 3.60 16.16
N GLY A 28 4.22 2.79 15.40
CA GLY A 28 4.41 1.36 15.66
C GLY A 28 3.33 0.48 15.06
N ASN A 29 2.33 1.05 14.38
CA ASN A 29 1.35 0.27 13.63
C ASN A 29 2.00 -0.37 12.41
N ILE A 30 1.70 -1.65 12.20
CA ILE A 30 2.21 -2.45 11.08
C ILE A 30 1.03 -2.85 10.20
N PHE A 31 1.14 -2.56 8.91
CA PHE A 31 0.17 -2.96 7.90
C PHE A 31 0.80 -3.94 6.93
N GLN A 32 0.08 -5.01 6.63
CA GLN A 32 0.57 -5.99 5.67
C GLN A 32 0.38 -5.46 4.24
N ASP A 33 1.31 -5.76 3.34
CA ASP A 33 1.22 -5.29 1.95
C ASP A 33 -0.06 -5.79 1.26
N ASN A 34 -0.52 -7.00 1.59
CA ASN A 34 -1.79 -7.55 1.10
C ASN A 34 -3.05 -6.77 1.58
N GLU A 35 -2.92 -5.84 2.52
CA GLU A 35 -3.99 -4.93 2.95
C GLU A 35 -3.90 -3.58 2.21
N VAL A 36 -2.67 -3.09 1.97
CA VAL A 36 -2.39 -1.76 1.43
C VAL A 36 -2.41 -1.77 -0.10
N GLU A 37 -1.77 -2.77 -0.72
CA GLU A 37 -1.62 -2.88 -2.17
C GLU A 37 -2.98 -2.95 -2.91
N PRO A 38 -3.98 -3.74 -2.48
CA PRO A 38 -5.27 -3.76 -3.16
C PRO A 38 -5.93 -2.39 -3.19
N ARG A 39 -5.83 -1.63 -2.09
CA ARG A 39 -6.37 -0.28 -2.01
C ARG A 39 -5.57 0.70 -2.88
N ALA A 40 -4.23 0.58 -2.93
CA ALA A 40 -3.40 1.38 -3.83
C ALA A 40 -3.77 1.15 -5.31
N ASN A 41 -3.99 -0.11 -5.70
CA ASN A 41 -4.40 -0.48 -7.05
C ASN A 41 -5.79 0.06 -7.41
N GLU A 42 -6.72 0.06 -6.45
CA GLU A 42 -8.03 0.68 -6.60
C GLU A 42 -7.90 2.20 -6.83
N ILE A 43 -7.12 2.89 -5.97
CA ILE A 43 -6.87 4.33 -6.08
C ILE A 43 -6.26 4.68 -7.43
N TYR A 44 -5.30 3.90 -7.92
CA TYR A 44 -4.69 4.12 -9.22
C TYR A 44 -5.72 4.02 -10.35
N SER A 45 -6.53 2.95 -10.33
CA SER A 45 -7.54 2.69 -11.36
C SER A 45 -8.63 3.78 -11.37
N GLN A 46 -9.12 4.15 -10.18
CA GLN A 46 -10.08 5.24 -10.02
C GLN A 46 -9.48 6.59 -10.43
N GLY A 47 -8.26 6.88 -9.99
CA GLY A 47 -7.55 8.12 -10.31
C GLY A 47 -7.39 8.33 -11.81
N ILE A 48 -7.05 7.29 -12.58
CA ILE A 48 -6.97 7.37 -14.05
C ILE A 48 -8.32 7.74 -14.66
N ASN A 49 -9.40 7.07 -14.24
CA ASN A 49 -10.72 7.30 -14.80
C ASN A 49 -11.20 8.72 -14.47
N LEU A 50 -11.12 9.09 -13.19
CA LEU A 50 -11.59 10.38 -12.67
C LEU A 50 -10.76 11.57 -13.14
N ASP A 51 -9.48 11.40 -13.50
CA ASP A 51 -8.65 12.49 -14.02
C ASP A 51 -9.22 13.11 -15.30
N THR A 52 -9.95 12.32 -16.10
CA THR A 52 -10.61 12.84 -17.31
C THR A 52 -11.91 13.59 -17.02
N GLU A 53 -12.54 13.31 -15.87
CA GLU A 53 -13.85 13.84 -15.49
C GLU A 53 -13.77 15.02 -14.50
N ARG A 54 -12.71 15.09 -13.69
CA ARG A 54 -12.57 16.06 -12.59
C ARG A 54 -12.47 17.52 -13.05
N GLY A 55 -12.13 17.76 -14.32
CA GLY A 55 -11.81 19.09 -14.84
C GLY A 55 -10.63 19.72 -14.10
N GLN A 56 -10.84 20.88 -13.48
CA GLN A 56 -9.81 21.63 -12.74
C GLN A 56 -9.77 21.32 -11.23
N ARG A 57 -10.53 20.34 -10.75
CA ARG A 57 -10.63 20.04 -9.32
C ARG A 57 -9.40 19.26 -8.86
N SER A 58 -8.80 19.68 -7.75
CA SER A 58 -7.71 18.97 -7.08
C SER A 58 -8.22 17.84 -6.19
N ASN A 59 -9.51 17.79 -5.85
CA ASN A 59 -10.15 16.66 -5.21
C ASN A 59 -11.47 16.34 -5.93
N TYR A 60 -11.70 15.07 -6.25
CA TYR A 60 -12.91 14.61 -6.89
C TYR A 60 -13.22 13.17 -6.48
N GLN A 61 -14.46 12.96 -6.00
CA GLN A 61 -14.97 11.66 -5.54
C GLN A 61 -14.04 10.94 -4.54
N GLY A 62 -13.44 11.69 -3.61
CA GLY A 62 -12.57 11.12 -2.57
C GLY A 62 -11.13 10.85 -3.00
N ILE A 63 -10.78 11.12 -4.27
CA ILE A 63 -9.39 11.13 -4.76
C ILE A 63 -8.88 12.57 -4.79
N THR A 64 -7.72 12.81 -4.19
CA THR A 64 -6.94 14.02 -4.34
C THR A 64 -5.91 13.82 -5.45
N PHE A 65 -5.81 14.80 -6.35
CA PHE A 65 -4.90 14.83 -7.49
C PHE A 65 -3.76 15.78 -7.17
N LEU A 66 -2.55 15.24 -7.05
CA LEU A 66 -1.35 16.01 -6.79
C LEU A 66 -0.59 16.20 -8.10
N GLY A 67 -0.40 17.45 -8.51
CA GLY A 67 0.27 17.78 -9.77
C GLY A 67 -0.59 17.52 -11.02
N SER A 68 0.07 17.24 -12.14
CA SER A 68 -0.58 17.01 -13.43
C SER A 68 0.25 16.07 -14.31
N ARG A 69 -0.36 15.47 -15.34
CA ARG A 69 0.37 14.61 -16.30
C ARG A 69 1.50 15.31 -17.05
N ASN A 70 1.49 16.64 -17.08
CA ASN A 70 2.48 17.46 -17.78
C ASN A 70 3.57 17.99 -16.83
N SER A 71 3.54 17.65 -15.55
CA SER A 71 4.56 18.02 -14.56
C SER A 71 5.43 16.83 -14.18
N ASP A 72 6.56 17.11 -13.53
CA ASP A 72 7.52 16.10 -13.07
C ASP A 72 6.93 15.12 -12.04
N TYR A 73 5.80 15.49 -11.42
CA TYR A 73 5.09 14.68 -10.46
C TYR A 73 3.58 14.69 -10.73
N PHE A 74 2.99 13.50 -10.77
CA PHE A 74 1.55 13.30 -10.78
C PHE A 74 1.18 12.11 -9.90
N ALA A 75 0.27 12.30 -8.95
CA ALA A 75 -0.14 11.25 -8.05
C ALA A 75 -1.62 11.36 -7.65
N PHE A 76 -2.16 10.22 -7.23
CA PHE A 76 -3.50 10.07 -6.69
C PHE A 76 -3.39 9.76 -5.20
N GLU A 77 -4.16 10.45 -4.39
CA GLU A 77 -4.15 10.28 -2.94
C GLU A 77 -5.55 10.01 -2.44
N ALA A 78 -5.71 9.01 -1.58
CA ALA A 78 -7.00 8.72 -0.94
C ALA A 78 -6.82 8.18 0.48
N PRO A 79 -7.86 8.29 1.33
CA PRO A 79 -7.82 7.73 2.68
C PRO A 79 -7.59 6.21 2.68
N PHE A 80 -6.87 5.77 3.71
CA PHE A 80 -6.73 4.38 4.12
C PHE A 80 -7.17 4.28 5.58
N SER A 81 -8.05 3.33 5.86
CA SER A 81 -8.63 3.15 7.21
C SER A 81 -8.68 1.67 7.54
N ARG A 82 -8.22 1.33 8.75
CA ARG A 82 -8.38 0.01 9.33
C ARG A 82 -9.34 0.12 10.52
N PRO A 83 -10.42 -0.69 10.60
CA PRO A 83 -11.47 -0.52 11.62
C PRO A 83 -10.99 -0.65 13.07
N ASP A 84 -9.87 -1.34 13.28
CA ASP A 84 -9.21 -1.64 14.56
C ASP A 84 -8.29 -0.52 15.06
N ILE A 85 -7.93 0.47 14.23
CA ILE A 85 -7.02 1.56 14.58
C ILE A 85 -7.75 2.89 14.40
N SER A 86 -8.38 3.39 15.47
CA SER A 86 -9.27 4.55 15.42
C SER A 86 -8.63 5.88 15.86
N ASP A 87 -7.46 5.85 16.48
CA ASP A 87 -6.81 7.05 17.02
C ASP A 87 -6.05 7.85 15.96
N ARG A 88 -5.94 7.31 14.74
CA ARG A 88 -5.10 7.83 13.66
C ARG A 88 -5.75 7.72 12.30
N THR A 89 -5.25 8.55 11.40
CA THR A 89 -5.72 8.60 10.02
C THR A 89 -4.58 8.30 9.09
N TYR A 90 -4.83 7.47 8.09
CA TYR A 90 -3.84 7.09 7.09
C TYR A 90 -4.35 7.47 5.70
N LYS A 91 -3.42 7.58 4.76
CA LYS A 91 -3.71 7.77 3.35
C LYS A 91 -2.71 7.01 2.51
N ILE A 92 -3.10 6.65 1.31
CA ILE A 92 -2.20 6.07 0.32
C ILE A 92 -1.99 7.11 -0.77
N ASN A 93 -0.73 7.36 -1.10
CA ASN A 93 -0.33 8.12 -2.27
C ASN A 93 0.13 7.16 -3.35
N VAL A 94 -0.37 7.28 -4.58
CA VAL A 94 0.02 6.42 -5.71
C VAL A 94 0.51 7.28 -6.87
N GLN A 95 1.76 7.07 -7.26
CA GLN A 95 2.41 7.83 -8.32
C GLN A 95 2.02 7.33 -9.71
N TYR A 96 1.71 8.25 -10.61
CA TYR A 96 1.50 8.00 -12.03
C TYR A 96 2.75 8.37 -12.84
N PRO A 97 3.15 7.57 -13.85
CA PRO A 97 2.57 6.30 -14.28
C PRO A 97 3.14 5.08 -13.55
N SER A 98 4.14 5.25 -12.69
CA SER A 98 4.98 4.18 -12.13
C SER A 98 4.25 3.18 -11.24
N ARG A 99 3.06 3.54 -10.71
CA ARG A 99 2.30 2.77 -9.72
C ARG A 99 3.02 2.55 -8.38
N ARG A 100 4.14 3.24 -8.14
CA ARG A 100 4.75 3.26 -6.81
C ARG A 100 3.77 3.89 -5.84
N PHE A 101 3.62 3.31 -4.67
CA PHE A 101 2.71 3.81 -3.65
C PHE A 101 3.37 3.86 -2.29
N ASP A 102 2.93 4.83 -1.50
CA ASP A 102 3.39 5.07 -0.14
C ASP A 102 2.17 5.06 0.78
N LEU A 103 2.28 4.34 1.91
CA LEU A 103 1.35 4.50 3.02
C LEU A 103 1.84 5.66 3.90
N ILE A 104 0.96 6.60 4.19
CA ILE A 104 1.30 7.81 4.94
C ILE A 104 0.41 7.88 6.18
N GLU A 105 1.06 7.93 7.34
CA GLU A 105 0.44 8.23 8.62
C GLU A 105 0.24 9.74 8.76
N MET A 106 -0.97 10.15 9.13
CA MET A 106 -1.29 11.54 9.44
C MET A 106 -1.51 11.67 10.95
N THR A 107 -0.67 12.47 11.60
CA THR A 107 -0.80 12.78 13.02
C THR A 107 -1.23 14.23 13.20
N GLN A 108 -2.22 14.47 14.05
CA GLN A 108 -2.59 15.83 14.45
C GLN A 108 -1.97 16.16 15.80
N ARG A 109 -0.97 17.05 15.80
CA ARG A 109 -0.43 17.65 17.03
C ARG A 109 -0.91 19.10 17.11
N SER A 110 -1.87 19.35 17.99
CA SER A 110 -2.49 20.68 18.14
C SER A 110 -3.11 21.18 16.81
N SER A 111 -2.65 22.32 16.29
CA SER A 111 -3.09 22.90 15.01
C SER A 111 -2.27 22.45 13.80
N THR A 112 -1.22 21.64 13.99
CA THR A 112 -0.34 21.19 12.91
C THR A 112 -0.66 19.76 12.52
N LYS A 113 -0.96 19.56 11.24
CA LYS A 113 -1.04 18.24 10.62
C LYS A 113 0.37 17.83 10.18
N LEU A 114 0.86 16.73 10.74
CA LEU A 114 2.12 16.10 10.35
C LEU A 114 1.82 14.88 9.51
N GLU A 115 2.58 14.71 8.44
CA GLU A 115 2.52 13.54 7.56
C GLU A 115 3.84 12.80 7.65
N SER A 116 3.80 11.47 7.74
CA SER A 116 4.98 10.63 7.83
C SER A 116 4.76 9.35 7.04
N THR A 117 5.69 9.06 6.12
CA THR A 117 5.64 7.83 5.33
C THR A 117 5.95 6.64 6.22
N CYS A 118 5.18 5.57 6.07
CA CYS A 118 5.45 4.29 6.70
C CYS A 118 6.53 3.55 5.90
N ASP A 119 7.52 3.01 6.60
CA ASP A 119 8.65 2.33 5.98
C ASP A 119 8.20 0.98 5.41
N ASN A 120 8.45 0.76 4.12
CA ASN A 120 8.27 -0.55 3.51
C ASN A 120 9.46 -1.43 3.88
N TYR A 121 9.21 -2.51 4.62
CA TYR A 121 10.21 -3.50 4.97
C TYR A 121 9.79 -4.89 4.52
N TYR A 122 10.75 -5.60 3.93
CA TYR A 122 10.63 -7.03 3.67
C TYR A 122 10.98 -7.75 4.96
N GLY A 123 9.98 -8.33 5.63
CA GLY A 123 10.20 -9.16 6.79
C GLY A 123 10.99 -10.40 6.39
N TYR A 124 12.30 -10.41 6.65
CA TYR A 124 13.05 -11.66 6.74
C TYR A 124 12.75 -12.25 8.12
N GLU A 125 11.79 -13.16 8.21
CA GLU A 125 11.69 -14.03 9.37
C GLU A 125 12.91 -14.97 9.35
N VAL A 126 13.74 -14.88 10.39
CA VAL A 126 14.90 -15.77 10.62
C VAL A 126 14.50 -16.88 11.58
#